data_AF-A0A8T4GZQ9-F1
#
_entry.id   AF-A0A8T4GZQ9-F1
#
_cell.length_a   1.000
_cell.length_b   1.000
_cell.length_c   1.000
_cell.angle_alpha   90.00
_cell.angle_beta   90.00
_cell.angle_gamma   90.00
#
_symmetry.space_group_name_H-M   'P 1'
#
loop_
_entity.id
_entity.type
_entity.pdbx_description
1 polymer ?
#
loop_
_entity_poly.entity_id
_entity_poly.type
_entity_poly.pdbx_seq_one_letter_code
_entity_poly.pdbx_strand_id
1 'polypeptide(L)'
;MRQRLFLVFTLTVLGWLLWVLNQRFHAAVRRAVERYALFIFVAVGGLLAVGLVVFWYSERVQDRVLGLFEDDDESLSPPARPASWYVRDSVRREARETIDQQIAWVNGIDDKAMRTLRFNVLILGGVVSGVSILLDRGIIDGVEEVTDPFLLMGVLALVGSTSLAALTYTASSMKVGMSSNDIESVHQSDLSDEEYTHKLMTSYRRWIQQNRRTIALNSDLVTLTILLLVYGTVFTVLGILSLLPTAVGDSLIIGSTFSLALMTLVALWY
;
A
#
# COMPACT_ATOMS: atom_id res chain seq x y z
N MET A 1 -6.56 -21.41 3.33
CA MET A 1 -7.63 -21.08 2.35
C MET A 1 -7.39 -19.73 1.65
N ARG A 2 -6.99 -18.67 2.36
CA ARG A 2 -6.70 -17.33 1.79
C ARG A 2 -5.53 -17.27 0.79
N GLN A 3 -4.40 -17.94 1.06
CA GLN A 3 -3.27 -18.03 0.11
C GLN A 3 -3.68 -18.65 -1.24
N ARG A 4 -4.48 -19.71 -1.22
CA ARG A 4 -4.99 -20.34 -2.46
C ARG A 4 -5.91 -19.41 -3.23
N LEU A 5 -6.74 -18.62 -2.54
CA LEU A 5 -7.63 -17.64 -3.18
C LEU A 5 -6.87 -16.46 -3.80
N PHE A 6 -5.83 -15.94 -3.16
CA PHE A 6 -5.00 -14.87 -3.73
C PHE A 6 -4.16 -15.34 -4.91
N LEU A 7 -3.58 -16.55 -4.82
CA LEU A 7 -2.81 -17.17 -5.90
C LEU A 7 -3.72 -17.53 -7.09
N VAL A 8 -4.93 -18.02 -6.82
CA VAL A 8 -5.96 -18.20 -7.86
C VAL A 8 -6.35 -16.85 -8.44
N PHE A 9 -6.60 -15.80 -7.65
CA PHE A 9 -6.94 -14.47 -8.17
C PHE A 9 -5.83 -13.87 -9.05
N THR A 10 -4.57 -13.90 -8.60
CA THR A 10 -3.43 -13.40 -9.38
C THR A 10 -3.20 -14.23 -10.64
N LEU A 11 -3.30 -15.56 -10.59
CA LEU A 11 -3.21 -16.41 -11.79
C LEU A 11 -4.41 -16.22 -12.73
N THR A 12 -5.59 -15.92 -12.20
CA THR A 12 -6.81 -15.68 -13.01
C THR A 12 -6.76 -14.31 -13.65
N VAL A 13 -6.29 -13.27 -12.94
CA VAL A 13 -6.06 -11.93 -13.49
C VAL A 13 -4.91 -11.95 -14.49
N LEU A 14 -3.80 -12.65 -14.20
CA LEU A 14 -2.69 -12.83 -15.13
C LEU A 14 -3.11 -13.63 -16.37
N GLY A 15 -3.84 -14.73 -16.18
CA GLY A 15 -4.39 -15.55 -17.26
C GLY A 15 -5.42 -14.78 -18.10
N TRP A 16 -6.26 -13.96 -17.47
CA TRP A 16 -7.20 -13.08 -18.15
C TRP A 16 -6.48 -11.97 -18.91
N LEU A 17 -5.46 -11.34 -18.33
CA LEU A 17 -4.61 -10.35 -19.01
C LEU A 17 -3.90 -10.96 -20.22
N LEU A 18 -3.27 -12.13 -20.04
CA LEU A 18 -2.62 -12.87 -21.12
C LEU A 18 -3.61 -13.31 -22.20
N TRP A 19 -4.83 -13.71 -21.81
CA TRP A 19 -5.88 -14.10 -22.74
C TRP A 19 -6.48 -12.90 -23.49
N VAL A 20 -6.71 -11.78 -22.83
CA VAL A 20 -7.18 -10.50 -23.44
C VAL A 20 -6.12 -9.95 -24.38
N LEU A 21 -4.85 -9.97 -23.98
CA LEU A 21 -3.70 -9.62 -24.84
C LEU A 21 -3.59 -10.54 -26.06
N ASN A 22 -3.93 -11.83 -25.90
CA ASN A 22 -3.89 -12.83 -26.97
C ASN A 22 -5.10 -12.74 -27.94
N GLN A 23 -6.30 -12.42 -27.46
CA GLN A 23 -7.54 -12.47 -28.25
C GLN A 23 -7.75 -11.27 -29.18
N ARG A 24 -7.09 -10.13 -28.96
CA ARG A 24 -7.39 -8.89 -29.71
C ARG A 24 -6.34 -8.43 -30.74
N PHE A 25 -5.11 -8.94 -30.75
CA PHE A 25 -4.04 -8.34 -31.57
C PHE A 25 -3.03 -9.36 -32.11
N HIS A 26 -3.35 -10.03 -33.22
CA HIS A 26 -2.52 -11.13 -33.71
C HIS A 26 -1.21 -10.74 -34.45
N ALA A 27 -1.06 -9.49 -34.95
CA ALA A 27 0.10 -9.11 -35.77
C ALA A 27 0.96 -7.96 -35.21
N ALA A 28 0.35 -6.97 -34.55
CA ALA A 28 1.06 -5.86 -33.92
C ALA A 28 1.66 -6.28 -32.56
N VAL A 29 0.86 -6.92 -31.70
CA VAL A 29 1.33 -7.42 -30.40
C VAL A 29 2.34 -8.54 -30.55
N ARG A 30 2.25 -9.41 -31.58
CA ARG A 30 3.30 -10.42 -31.80
C ARG A 30 4.67 -9.80 -32.08
N ARG A 31 4.72 -8.73 -32.88
CA ARG A 31 5.96 -7.98 -33.17
C ARG A 31 6.45 -7.17 -31.96
N ALA A 32 5.54 -6.58 -31.18
CA ALA A 32 5.89 -5.89 -29.94
C ALA A 32 6.35 -6.88 -28.85
N VAL A 33 5.72 -8.04 -28.72
CA VAL A 33 6.11 -9.11 -27.81
C VAL A 33 7.44 -9.70 -28.25
N GLU A 34 7.70 -9.98 -29.53
CA GLU A 34 9.04 -10.43 -29.94
C GLU A 34 10.12 -9.37 -29.67
N ARG A 35 9.80 -8.08 -29.83
CA ARG A 35 10.74 -6.97 -29.62
C ARG A 35 10.93 -6.60 -28.13
N TYR A 36 9.92 -6.84 -27.29
CA TYR A 36 9.88 -6.44 -25.88
C TYR A 36 9.54 -7.58 -24.92
N ALA A 37 9.58 -8.86 -25.31
CA ALA A 37 9.15 -10.00 -24.49
C ALA A 37 9.94 -10.09 -23.18
N LEU A 38 11.27 -9.96 -23.28
CA LEU A 38 12.15 -9.93 -22.11
C LEU A 38 11.77 -8.76 -21.20
N PHE A 39 11.40 -7.63 -21.78
CA PHE A 39 11.03 -6.42 -21.05
C PHE A 39 9.68 -6.55 -20.34
N ILE A 40 8.64 -6.98 -21.05
CA ILE A 40 7.32 -7.24 -20.50
C ILE A 40 7.43 -8.29 -19.39
N PHE A 41 8.25 -9.33 -19.60
CA PHE A 41 8.53 -10.33 -18.58
C PHE A 41 9.19 -9.73 -17.33
N VAL A 42 10.15 -8.81 -17.48
CA VAL A 42 10.79 -8.11 -16.36
C VAL A 42 9.87 -7.10 -15.69
N ALA A 43 9.05 -6.36 -16.43
CA ALA A 43 8.13 -5.35 -15.91
C ALA A 43 6.95 -6.00 -15.18
N VAL A 44 6.31 -7.00 -15.81
CA VAL A 44 5.24 -7.79 -15.19
C VAL A 44 5.80 -8.64 -14.06
N GLY A 45 6.97 -9.26 -14.25
CA GLY A 45 7.67 -9.98 -13.19
C GLY A 45 8.03 -9.09 -12.02
N GLY A 46 8.45 -7.84 -12.27
CA GLY A 46 8.73 -6.84 -11.25
C GLY A 46 7.48 -6.42 -10.49
N LEU A 47 6.38 -6.12 -11.18
CA LEU A 47 5.09 -5.80 -10.55
C LEU A 47 4.51 -6.99 -9.76
N LEU A 48 4.62 -8.20 -10.29
CA LEU A 48 4.24 -9.42 -9.59
C LEU A 48 5.13 -9.68 -8.38
N ALA A 49 6.45 -9.46 -8.49
CA ALA A 49 7.37 -9.56 -7.37
C ALA A 49 7.04 -8.52 -6.29
N VAL A 50 6.73 -7.27 -6.67
CA VAL A 50 6.26 -6.24 -5.73
C VAL A 50 4.97 -6.69 -5.04
N GLY A 51 3.98 -7.21 -5.78
CA GLY A 51 2.75 -7.73 -5.20
C GLY A 51 2.97 -8.93 -4.28
N LEU A 52 3.81 -9.89 -4.68
CA LEU A 52 4.17 -11.08 -3.89
C LEU A 52 4.94 -10.71 -2.63
N VAL A 53 5.83 -9.73 -2.72
CA VAL A 53 6.64 -9.31 -1.58
C VAL A 53 5.82 -8.46 -0.61
N VAL A 54 4.93 -7.58 -1.08
CA VAL A 54 4.00 -6.89 -0.18
C VAL A 54 3.06 -7.88 0.49
N PHE A 55 2.57 -8.88 -0.24
CA PHE A 55 1.78 -9.96 0.34
C PHE A 55 2.58 -10.75 1.40
N TRP A 56 3.80 -11.17 1.08
CA TRP A 56 4.68 -11.91 1.99
C TRP A 56 5.12 -11.09 3.21
N TYR A 57 5.42 -9.81 3.01
CA TYR A 57 5.79 -8.88 4.09
C TYR A 57 4.58 -8.62 4.99
N SER A 58 3.40 -8.36 4.42
CA SER A 58 2.15 -8.26 5.17
C SER A 58 1.88 -9.54 5.97
N GLU A 59 2.09 -10.72 5.39
CA GLU A 59 1.90 -12.00 6.07
C GLU A 59 2.91 -12.18 7.21
N ARG A 60 4.20 -11.92 6.99
CA ARG A 60 5.24 -11.99 8.02
C ARG A 60 5.15 -10.93 9.11
N VAL A 61 4.72 -9.72 8.77
CA VAL A 61 4.45 -8.67 9.76
C VAL A 61 3.23 -9.06 10.56
N GLN A 62 2.17 -9.54 9.92
CA GLN A 62 0.99 -10.03 10.62
C GLN A 62 1.34 -11.21 11.54
N ASP A 63 2.20 -12.13 11.13
CA ASP A 63 2.65 -13.28 11.94
C ASP A 63 3.60 -12.86 13.08
N ARG A 64 4.49 -11.87 12.87
CA ARG A 64 5.35 -11.35 13.95
C ARG A 64 4.58 -10.49 14.95
N VAL A 65 3.62 -9.71 14.46
CA VAL A 65 2.65 -8.98 15.27
C VAL A 65 1.87 -10.03 16.07
N LEU A 66 1.09 -10.91 15.42
CA LEU A 66 0.29 -11.92 16.11
C LEU A 66 1.10 -12.85 17.04
N GLY A 67 2.29 -13.28 16.65
CA GLY A 67 3.18 -14.13 17.44
C GLY A 67 3.84 -13.43 18.64
N LEU A 68 3.94 -12.10 18.65
CA LEU A 68 4.28 -11.33 19.85
C LEU A 68 3.09 -11.15 20.81
N PHE A 69 1.89 -11.61 20.42
CA PHE A 69 0.63 -11.30 21.10
C PHE A 69 -0.18 -12.52 21.52
N GLU A 70 0.30 -13.73 21.23
CA GLU A 70 -0.33 -14.99 21.63
C GLU A 70 0.03 -15.40 23.07
N ASP A 71 0.99 -14.71 23.72
CA ASP A 71 1.50 -15.07 25.05
C ASP A 71 0.85 -14.35 26.26
N ASP A 72 0.05 -13.29 26.08
CA ASP A 72 -0.43 -12.44 27.21
C ASP A 72 -1.95 -12.54 27.48
N ASP A 73 -2.60 -13.62 27.03
CA ASP A 73 -3.97 -13.98 27.47
C ASP A 73 -3.95 -14.94 28.67
N GLU A 74 -2.79 -15.06 29.33
CA GLU A 74 -2.79 -15.41 30.74
C GLU A 74 -3.67 -14.37 31.43
N SER A 75 -4.81 -14.79 31.97
CA SER A 75 -5.69 -13.95 32.76
C SER A 75 -4.84 -13.31 33.86
N LEU A 76 -4.34 -12.09 33.61
CA LEU A 76 -3.47 -11.37 34.51
C LEU A 76 -4.25 -11.15 35.78
N SER A 77 -4.09 -12.09 36.71
CA SER A 77 -4.68 -12.03 38.02
C SER A 77 -4.15 -10.74 38.64
N PRO A 78 -5.01 -9.97 39.35
CA PRO A 78 -4.57 -8.75 40.01
C PRO A 78 -3.26 -9.03 40.76
N PRO A 79 -2.23 -8.18 40.61
CA PRO A 79 -0.95 -8.43 41.25
C PRO A 79 -1.16 -8.60 42.76
N ALA A 80 -0.45 -9.55 43.37
CA ALA A 80 -0.58 -9.87 44.80
C ALA A 80 -0.37 -8.66 45.72
N ARG A 81 0.26 -7.58 45.22
CA ARG A 81 0.22 -6.24 45.80
C ARG A 81 -0.15 -5.19 44.75
N PRO A 82 -1.08 -4.28 45.05
CA PRO A 82 -1.39 -3.19 44.16
C PRO A 82 -0.17 -2.27 43.97
N ALA A 83 0.16 -1.97 42.71
CA ALA A 83 1.10 -0.91 42.40
C ALA A 83 0.64 0.41 43.04
N SER A 84 1.59 1.23 43.51
CA SER A 84 1.26 2.52 44.13
C SER A 84 0.48 3.40 43.16
N TRP A 85 -0.34 4.31 43.70
CA TRP A 85 -1.15 5.23 42.88
C TRP A 85 -0.27 6.03 41.90
N TYR A 86 0.95 6.40 42.29
CA TYR A 86 1.93 7.08 41.45
C TYR A 86 2.37 6.23 40.24
N VAL A 87 2.60 4.93 40.45
CA VAL A 87 2.94 4.02 39.34
C VAL A 87 1.76 3.86 38.38
N ARG A 88 0.53 3.69 38.89
CA ARG A 88 -0.67 3.57 38.05
C ARG A 88 -0.92 4.84 37.24
N ASP A 89 -0.78 6.01 37.86
CA ASP A 89 -0.96 7.31 37.18
C ASP A 89 0.12 7.56 36.12
N SER A 90 1.39 7.27 36.43
CA SER A 90 2.49 7.40 35.46
C SER A 90 2.31 6.50 34.24
N VAL A 91 1.92 5.23 34.43
CA VAL A 91 1.63 4.30 33.33
C VAL A 91 0.44 4.76 32.50
N ARG A 92 -0.63 5.24 33.15
CA ARG A 92 -1.80 5.79 32.46
C ARG A 92 -1.44 6.99 31.60
N ARG A 93 -0.61 7.90 32.13
CA ARG A 93 -0.14 9.08 31.40
C ARG A 93 0.69 8.67 30.18
N GLU A 94 1.65 7.76 30.36
CA GLU A 94 2.47 7.22 29.28
C GLU A 94 1.63 6.51 28.20
N ALA A 95 0.62 5.74 28.61
CA ALA A 95 -0.28 5.06 27.69
C ALA A 95 -1.13 6.03 26.85
N ARG A 96 -1.60 7.13 27.47
CA ARG A 96 -2.29 8.20 26.75
C ARG A 96 -1.37 8.90 25.76
N GLU A 97 -0.16 9.27 26.19
CA GLU A 97 0.86 9.87 25.32
C GLU A 97 1.19 8.95 24.13
N THR A 98 1.27 7.64 24.35
CA THR A 98 1.46 6.64 23.29
C THR A 98 0.31 6.65 22.28
N ILE A 99 -0.95 6.66 22.75
CA ILE A 99 -2.11 6.73 21.86
C ILE A 99 -2.11 8.04 21.06
N ASP A 100 -1.81 9.17 21.70
CA ASP A 100 -1.76 10.47 21.04
C ASP A 100 -0.68 10.49 19.94
N GLN A 101 0.50 9.92 20.20
CA GLN A 101 1.56 9.76 19.20
C GLN A 101 1.13 8.84 18.04
N GLN A 102 0.43 7.74 18.34
CA GLN A 102 -0.08 6.82 17.32
C GLN A 102 -1.14 7.46 16.42
N ILE A 103 -2.03 8.28 16.99
CA ILE A 103 -3.03 9.05 16.23
C ILE A 103 -2.32 10.07 15.33
N ALA A 104 -1.36 10.82 15.87
CA ALA A 104 -0.57 11.78 15.09
C ALA A 104 0.15 11.10 13.92
N TRP A 105 0.70 9.89 14.14
CA TRP A 105 1.35 9.11 13.10
C TRP A 105 0.38 8.69 11.98
N VAL A 106 -0.81 8.17 12.33
CA VAL A 106 -1.83 7.77 11.35
C VAL A 106 -2.35 8.97 10.57
N ASN A 107 -2.64 10.09 11.22
CA ASN A 107 -3.01 11.32 10.53
C ASN A 107 -1.91 11.76 9.55
N GLY A 108 -0.64 11.61 9.93
CA GLY A 108 0.49 11.87 9.04
C GLY A 108 0.56 10.93 7.83
N ILE A 109 0.14 9.66 7.97
CA ILE A 109 -0.01 8.71 6.86
C ILE A 109 -1.16 9.15 5.94
N ASP A 110 -2.32 9.49 6.49
CA ASP A 110 -3.50 9.91 5.71
C ASP A 110 -3.20 11.18 4.90
N ASP A 111 -2.49 12.15 5.48
CA ASP A 111 -2.02 13.34 4.77
C ASP A 111 -1.08 13.01 3.61
N LYS A 112 -0.15 12.06 3.81
CA LYS A 112 0.73 11.58 2.74
C LYS A 112 -0.07 10.88 1.64
N ALA A 113 -1.04 10.04 2.00
CA ALA A 113 -1.90 9.35 1.05
C ALA A 113 -2.70 10.34 0.18
N MET A 114 -3.32 11.36 0.80
CA MET A 114 -4.07 12.40 0.08
C MET A 114 -3.16 13.21 -0.86
N ARG A 115 -1.94 13.54 -0.42
CA ARG A 115 -0.94 14.21 -1.29
C ARG A 115 -0.58 13.34 -2.49
N THR A 116 -0.32 12.05 -2.29
CA THR A 116 -0.02 11.11 -3.36
C THR A 116 -1.19 10.96 -4.33
N LEU A 117 -2.42 10.84 -3.83
CA LEU A 117 -3.63 10.78 -4.66
C LEU A 117 -3.74 11.99 -5.58
N ARG A 118 -3.60 13.20 -5.04
CA ARG A 118 -3.66 14.44 -5.84
C ARG A 118 -2.57 14.48 -6.89
N PHE A 119 -1.35 14.07 -6.53
CA PHE A 119 -0.22 14.03 -7.45
C PHE A 119 -0.46 13.04 -8.61
N ASN A 120 -0.97 11.84 -8.32
CA ASN A 120 -1.32 10.86 -9.36
C ASN A 120 -2.39 11.38 -10.32
N VAL A 121 -3.44 12.03 -9.79
CA VAL A 121 -4.51 12.62 -10.63
C VAL A 121 -3.93 13.69 -11.56
N LEU A 122 -3.02 14.52 -11.07
CA LEU A 122 -2.32 15.52 -11.90
C LEU A 122 -1.49 14.86 -13.01
N ILE A 123 -0.71 13.82 -12.68
CA ILE A 123 0.07 13.08 -13.69
C ILE A 123 -0.86 12.46 -14.73
N LEU A 124 -1.89 11.73 -14.31
CA LEU A 124 -2.85 11.09 -15.21
C LEU A 124 -3.54 12.11 -16.14
N GLY A 125 -3.94 13.27 -15.61
CA GLY A 125 -4.48 14.36 -16.41
C GLY A 125 -3.47 14.91 -17.42
N GLY A 126 -2.19 15.05 -17.02
CA GLY A 126 -1.09 15.41 -17.90
C GLY A 126 -0.86 14.39 -19.01
N VAL A 127 -0.94 13.09 -18.70
CA VAL A 127 -0.80 12.00 -19.69
C VAL A 127 -1.92 12.05 -20.72
N VAL A 128 -3.18 12.14 -20.28
CA VAL A 128 -4.34 12.24 -21.18
C VAL A 128 -4.21 13.46 -22.07
N SER A 129 -3.81 14.60 -21.52
CA SER A 129 -3.60 15.83 -22.27
C SER A 129 -2.46 15.71 -23.29
N GLY A 130 -1.33 15.14 -22.88
CA GLY A 130 -0.16 14.93 -23.75
C GLY A 130 -0.51 14.02 -24.93
N VAL A 131 -1.13 12.86 -24.67
CA VAL A 131 -1.57 11.92 -25.71
C VAL A 131 -2.59 12.59 -26.65
N SER A 132 -3.54 13.37 -26.12
CA SER A 132 -4.51 14.11 -26.93
C SER A 132 -3.83 15.09 -27.89
N ILE A 133 -2.80 15.80 -27.45
CA ILE A 133 -2.04 16.74 -28.30
C ILE A 133 -1.26 15.99 -29.38
N LEU A 134 -0.67 14.84 -29.05
CA LEU A 134 0.07 14.02 -30.02
C LEU A 134 -0.86 13.49 -31.13
N LEU A 135 -2.07 13.04 -30.77
CA LEU A 135 -3.11 12.64 -31.72
C LEU A 135 -3.57 13.82 -32.60
N ASP A 136 -3.89 14.96 -31.98
CA ASP A 136 -4.37 16.16 -32.69
C ASP A 136 -3.34 16.69 -33.71
N ARG A 137 -2.05 16.59 -33.38
CA ARG A 137 -0.96 17.01 -34.28
C ARG A 137 -0.58 15.98 -35.34
N GLY A 138 -1.22 14.81 -35.36
CA GLY A 138 -0.87 13.71 -36.26
C GLY A 138 0.56 13.20 -36.08
N ILE A 139 1.12 13.33 -34.86
CA ILE A 139 2.42 12.73 -34.52
C ILE A 139 2.26 11.22 -34.35
N ILE A 140 1.10 10.80 -33.85
CA ILE A 140 0.67 9.41 -33.76
C ILE A 140 -0.58 9.19 -34.59
N ASP A 141 -0.63 8.09 -35.33
CA ASP A 141 -1.63 7.84 -36.39
C ASP A 141 -2.95 7.30 -35.84
N GLY A 142 -2.98 6.84 -34.59
CA GLY A 142 -4.21 6.38 -33.95
C GLY A 142 -4.01 5.69 -32.60
N VAL A 143 -5.12 5.16 -32.07
CA VAL A 143 -5.17 4.52 -30.74
C VAL A 143 -4.27 3.27 -30.66
N GLU A 144 -3.94 2.65 -31.79
CA GLU A 144 -3.03 1.49 -31.85
C GLU A 144 -1.62 1.81 -31.34
N GLU A 145 -1.15 3.05 -31.52
CA GLU A 145 0.13 3.51 -30.97
C GLU A 145 0.00 3.87 -29.49
N VAL A 146 -1.18 4.34 -29.04
CA VAL A 146 -1.48 4.58 -27.62
C VAL A 146 -1.46 3.28 -26.79
N THR A 147 -1.54 2.12 -27.45
CA THR A 147 -1.35 0.79 -26.82
C THR A 147 0.11 0.42 -26.54
N ASP A 148 1.04 1.37 -26.60
CA ASP A 148 2.42 1.16 -26.16
C ASP A 148 2.46 0.48 -24.77
N PRO A 149 3.19 -0.65 -24.63
CA PRO A 149 3.21 -1.40 -23.37
C PRO A 149 3.71 -0.58 -22.18
N PHE A 150 4.66 0.33 -22.37
CA PHE A 150 5.18 1.16 -21.29
C PHE A 150 4.14 2.17 -20.84
N LEU A 151 3.46 2.83 -21.78
CA LEU A 151 2.41 3.77 -21.46
C LEU A 151 1.27 3.09 -20.69
N LEU A 152 0.84 1.91 -21.16
CA LEU A 152 -0.21 1.13 -20.49
C LEU A 152 0.20 0.72 -19.08
N MET A 153 1.40 0.16 -18.91
CA MET A 153 1.90 -0.26 -17.60
C MET A 153 2.07 0.93 -16.64
N GLY A 154 2.52 2.07 -17.16
CA GLY A 154 2.64 3.31 -16.40
C GLY A 154 1.29 3.79 -15.89
N VAL A 155 0.30 3.88 -16.77
CA VAL A 155 -1.08 4.28 -16.41
C VAL A 155 -1.70 3.31 -15.41
N LEU A 156 -1.57 1.99 -15.62
CA LEU A 156 -2.09 0.99 -14.69
C LEU A 156 -1.44 1.09 -13.31
N ALA A 157 -0.13 1.29 -13.23
CA ALA A 157 0.57 1.48 -11.96
C ALA A 157 0.15 2.78 -11.26
N LEU A 158 -0.04 3.89 -11.99
CA LEU A 158 -0.57 5.14 -11.43
C LEU A 158 -1.99 4.99 -10.91
N VAL A 159 -2.87 4.29 -11.63
CA VAL A 159 -4.25 4.00 -11.18
C VAL A 159 -4.22 3.09 -9.94
N GLY A 160 -3.36 2.08 -9.93
CA GLY A 160 -3.14 1.21 -8.77
C GLY A 160 -2.67 1.98 -7.54
N SER A 161 -1.67 2.85 -7.70
CA SER A 161 -1.18 3.76 -6.66
C SER A 161 -2.31 4.66 -6.14
N THR A 162 -3.11 5.24 -7.03
CA THR A 162 -4.24 6.11 -6.66
C THR A 162 -5.29 5.38 -5.84
N SER A 163 -5.61 4.15 -6.27
CA SER A 163 -6.59 3.30 -5.59
C SER A 163 -6.12 2.93 -4.18
N LEU A 164 -4.85 2.54 -4.03
CA LEU A 164 -4.27 2.22 -2.73
C LEU A 164 -4.20 3.44 -1.82
N ALA A 165 -3.80 4.61 -2.34
CA ALA A 165 -3.83 5.86 -1.58
C ALA A 165 -5.23 6.18 -1.04
N ALA A 166 -6.27 6.02 -1.86
CA ALA A 166 -7.66 6.22 -1.45
C ALA A 166 -8.11 5.20 -0.39
N LEU A 167 -7.71 3.93 -0.55
CA LEU A 167 -7.99 2.87 0.42
C LEU A 167 -7.31 3.13 1.76
N THR A 168 -6.04 3.55 1.77
CA THR A 168 -5.33 3.91 3.00
C THR A 168 -6.06 5.04 3.73
N TYR A 169 -6.46 6.09 3.01
CA TYR A 169 -7.21 7.20 3.59
C TYR A 169 -8.54 6.78 4.22
N THR A 170 -9.24 5.81 3.64
CA THR A 170 -10.56 5.37 4.13
C THR A 170 -10.49 4.23 5.17
N ALA A 171 -9.43 3.44 5.18
CA ALA A 171 -9.29 2.27 6.06
C ALA A 171 -8.69 2.60 7.45
N SER A 172 -8.10 3.78 7.62
CA SER A 172 -7.51 4.26 8.88
C SER A 172 -8.58 4.50 9.97
N SER A 173 -9.02 3.43 10.65
CA SER A 173 -9.86 3.53 11.86
C SER A 173 -9.02 3.27 13.11
N MET A 174 -8.81 4.32 13.90
CA MET A 174 -8.02 4.28 15.15
C MET A 174 -8.93 4.30 16.38
N LYS A 175 -8.49 3.63 17.45
CA LYS A 175 -9.11 3.75 18.76
C LYS A 175 -8.48 4.93 19.51
N VAL A 176 -9.31 5.93 19.79
CA VAL A 176 -8.90 7.22 20.36
C VAL A 176 -9.13 7.29 21.88
N GLY A 177 -9.82 6.31 22.46
CA GLY A 177 -10.12 6.26 23.89
C GLY A 177 -11.43 5.54 24.19
N MET A 178 -12.02 5.86 25.35
CA MET A 178 -13.31 5.32 25.76
C MET A 178 -14.41 5.76 24.80
N SER A 179 -15.19 4.81 24.31
CA SER A 179 -16.43 5.09 23.61
C SER A 179 -17.53 5.49 24.60
N SER A 180 -18.61 6.11 24.12
CA SER A 180 -19.77 6.43 24.95
C SER A 180 -20.33 5.20 25.66
N ASN A 181 -20.28 4.03 25.02
CA ASN A 181 -20.71 2.76 25.61
C ASN A 181 -19.79 2.32 26.75
N ASP A 182 -18.47 2.56 26.64
CA ASP A 182 -17.53 2.25 27.72
C ASP A 182 -17.80 3.14 28.94
N ILE A 183 -18.09 4.42 28.72
CA ILE A 183 -18.43 5.37 29.79
C ILE A 183 -19.73 4.95 30.49
N GLU A 184 -20.76 4.64 29.70
CA GLU A 184 -22.05 4.17 30.24
C GLU A 184 -21.88 2.87 31.03
N SER A 185 -21.07 1.93 30.53
CA SER A 185 -20.80 0.67 31.23
C SER A 185 -20.13 0.88 32.58
N VAL A 186 -19.22 1.86 32.69
CA VAL A 186 -18.58 2.25 33.96
C VAL A 186 -19.58 2.93 34.88
N HIS A 187 -20.46 3.79 34.35
CA HIS A 187 -21.49 4.46 35.15
C HIS A 187 -22.51 3.48 35.75
N GLN A 188 -22.88 2.44 34.99
CA GLN A 188 -23.83 1.42 35.42
C GLN A 188 -23.21 0.32 36.29
N SER A 189 -21.88 0.26 36.42
CA SER A 189 -21.21 -0.75 37.23
C SER A 189 -20.67 -0.16 38.53
N ASP A 190 -20.90 -0.87 39.63
CA ASP A 190 -20.44 -0.48 40.97
C ASP A 190 -18.97 -0.90 41.15
N LEU A 191 -18.08 -0.31 40.36
CA LEU A 191 -16.66 -0.64 40.35
C LEU A 191 -15.94 0.11 41.46
N SER A 192 -15.13 -0.60 42.23
CA SER A 192 -14.12 0.04 43.08
C SER A 192 -13.08 0.79 42.25
N ASP A 193 -12.40 1.78 42.86
CA ASP A 193 -11.32 2.53 42.21
C ASP A 193 -10.23 1.61 41.62
N GLU A 194 -9.96 0.50 42.30
CA GLU A 194 -8.99 -0.50 41.86
C GLU A 194 -9.47 -1.27 40.63
N GLU A 195 -10.71 -1.75 40.62
CA GLU A 195 -11.31 -2.44 39.47
C GLU A 195 -11.44 -1.50 38.27
N TYR A 196 -11.83 -0.26 38.49
CA TYR A 196 -11.88 0.76 37.44
C TYR A 196 -10.50 1.00 36.83
N THR A 197 -9.48 1.20 37.67
CA THR A 197 -8.11 1.43 37.20
C THR A 197 -7.59 0.23 36.43
N HIS A 198 -7.84 -0.99 36.92
CA HIS A 198 -7.45 -2.21 36.22
C HIS A 198 -8.14 -2.34 34.85
N LYS A 199 -9.47 -2.12 34.78
CA LYS A 199 -10.21 -2.14 33.51
C LYS A 199 -9.70 -1.07 32.54
N LEU A 200 -9.43 0.14 33.03
CA LEU A 200 -8.91 1.23 32.21
C LEU A 200 -7.53 0.89 31.62
N MET A 201 -6.62 0.33 32.41
CA MET A 201 -5.30 -0.10 31.93
C MET A 201 -5.40 -1.21 30.90
N THR A 202 -6.30 -2.18 31.12
CA THR A 202 -6.58 -3.25 30.15
C THR A 202 -7.14 -2.69 28.84
N SER A 203 -7.98 -1.66 28.89
CA SER A 203 -8.49 -0.97 27.70
C SER A 203 -7.39 -0.21 26.96
N TYR A 204 -6.51 0.53 27.66
CA TYR A 204 -5.35 1.17 27.04
C TYR A 204 -4.44 0.18 26.33
N ARG A 205 -4.12 -0.95 26.98
CA ARG A 205 -3.35 -2.05 26.36
C ARG A 205 -3.99 -2.50 25.05
N ARG A 206 -5.30 -2.77 25.07
CA ARG A 206 -6.05 -3.22 23.89
C ARG A 206 -6.06 -2.17 22.77
N TRP A 207 -6.27 -0.90 23.09
CA TRP A 207 -6.26 0.18 22.09
C TRP A 207 -4.89 0.36 21.46
N ILE A 208 -3.82 0.40 22.27
CA ILE A 208 -2.44 0.51 21.78
C ILE A 208 -2.12 -0.66 20.85
N GLN A 209 -2.54 -1.88 21.19
CA GLN A 209 -2.30 -3.07 20.37
C GLN A 209 -3.09 -3.04 19.05
N GLN A 210 -4.37 -2.66 19.09
CA GLN A 210 -5.20 -2.51 17.89
C GLN A 210 -4.64 -1.43 16.96
N ASN A 211 -4.30 -0.27 17.52
CA ASN A 211 -3.72 0.85 16.78
C ASN A 211 -2.38 0.48 16.14
N ARG A 212 -1.50 -0.25 16.84
CA ARG A 212 -0.23 -0.76 16.27
C ARG A 212 -0.46 -1.61 15.03
N ARG A 213 -1.48 -2.49 15.04
CA ARG A 213 -1.82 -3.31 13.87
C ARG A 213 -2.26 -2.44 12.69
N THR A 214 -3.12 -1.45 12.92
CA THR A 214 -3.55 -0.51 11.88
C THR A 214 -2.36 0.29 11.32
N ILE A 215 -1.46 0.77 12.19
CA ILE A 215 -0.25 1.49 11.78
C ILE A 215 0.66 0.62 10.90
N ALA A 216 0.89 -0.63 11.27
CA ALA A 216 1.74 -1.54 10.51
C ALA A 216 1.16 -1.77 9.10
N LEU A 217 -0.12 -2.12 8.99
CA LEU A 217 -0.79 -2.34 7.71
C LEU A 217 -0.78 -1.07 6.84
N ASN A 218 -1.07 0.09 7.43
CA ASN A 218 -1.08 1.35 6.70
C ASN A 218 0.32 1.76 6.22
N SER A 219 1.36 1.50 7.02
CA SER A 219 2.75 1.74 6.62
C SER A 219 3.11 0.95 5.37
N ASP A 220 2.73 -0.32 5.31
CA ASP A 220 3.01 -1.20 4.17
C ASP A 220 2.27 -0.76 2.91
N LEU A 221 0.98 -0.41 3.05
CA LEU A 221 0.17 0.10 1.95
C LEU A 221 0.73 1.41 1.38
N VAL A 222 1.24 2.31 2.24
CA VAL A 222 1.89 3.55 1.79
C VAL A 222 3.17 3.26 1.00
N THR A 223 4.00 2.32 1.46
CA THR A 223 5.21 1.92 0.73
C THR A 223 4.87 1.39 -0.66
N LEU A 224 3.89 0.48 -0.77
CA LEU A 224 3.42 -0.03 -2.06
C LEU A 224 2.86 1.09 -2.95
N THR A 225 2.09 1.99 -2.36
CA THR A 225 1.53 3.16 -3.06
C THR A 225 2.62 4.02 -3.69
N ILE A 226 3.70 4.30 -2.95
CA ILE A 226 4.85 5.09 -3.42
C ILE A 226 5.61 4.34 -4.50
N LEU A 227 5.86 3.03 -4.34
CA LEU A 227 6.51 2.22 -5.36
C LEU A 227 5.72 2.26 -6.68
N LEU A 228 4.42 2.01 -6.63
CA LEU A 228 3.55 2.08 -7.82
C LEU A 228 3.52 3.47 -8.46
N LEU A 229 3.56 4.55 -7.65
CA LEU A 229 3.69 5.91 -8.18
C LEU A 229 4.99 6.08 -8.96
N VAL A 230 6.12 5.63 -8.41
CA VAL A 230 7.44 5.76 -9.08
C VAL A 230 7.47 4.93 -10.36
N TYR A 231 7.06 3.66 -10.29
CA TYR A 231 6.96 2.79 -11.46
C TYR A 231 6.02 3.37 -12.52
N GLY A 232 4.85 3.84 -12.09
CA GLY A 232 3.87 4.48 -12.95
C GLY A 232 4.44 5.68 -13.68
N THR A 233 5.07 6.59 -12.94
CA THR A 233 5.69 7.79 -13.51
C THR A 233 6.78 7.45 -14.52
N VAL A 234 7.72 6.56 -14.17
CA VAL A 234 8.84 6.20 -15.06
C VAL A 234 8.32 5.52 -16.33
N PHE A 235 7.43 4.54 -16.22
CA PHE A 235 6.89 3.84 -17.38
C PHE A 235 6.04 4.75 -18.26
N THR A 236 5.26 5.65 -17.68
CA THR A 236 4.52 6.67 -18.43
C THR A 236 5.47 7.57 -19.21
N VAL A 237 6.57 8.05 -18.61
CA VAL A 237 7.55 8.88 -19.32
C VAL A 237 8.20 8.08 -20.45
N LEU A 238 8.62 6.84 -20.20
CA LEU A 238 9.19 5.98 -21.25
C LEU A 238 8.20 5.71 -22.38
N GLY A 239 6.93 5.49 -22.06
CA GLY A 239 5.87 5.30 -23.04
C GLY A 239 5.58 6.56 -23.87
N ILE A 240 5.60 7.75 -23.26
CA ILE A 240 5.47 8.99 -24.03
C ILE A 240 6.68 9.18 -24.95
N LEU A 241 7.89 8.90 -24.46
CA LEU A 241 9.11 9.03 -25.25
C LEU A 241 9.18 8.00 -26.39
N SER A 242 8.67 6.78 -26.21
CA SER A 242 8.64 5.75 -27.26
C SER A 242 7.67 6.10 -28.40
N LEU A 243 6.66 6.94 -28.13
CA LEU A 243 5.74 7.47 -29.14
C LEU A 243 6.34 8.62 -29.95
N LEU A 244 7.40 9.26 -29.47
CA LEU A 244 8.03 10.33 -30.22
C LEU A 244 8.94 9.74 -31.31
N PRO A 245 9.06 10.41 -32.48
CA PRO A 245 9.96 9.97 -33.56
C PRO A 245 11.46 10.00 -33.19
N THR A 246 11.79 10.40 -31.96
CA THR A 246 13.15 10.43 -31.44
C THR A 246 13.61 9.02 -31.09
N ALA A 247 14.80 8.64 -31.54
CA ALA A 247 15.43 7.38 -31.14
C ALA A 247 15.72 7.42 -29.62
N VAL A 248 14.79 6.89 -28.83
CA VAL A 248 15.07 6.55 -27.44
C VAL A 248 16.04 5.38 -27.48
N GLY A 249 17.30 5.61 -27.08
CA GLY A 249 18.29 4.55 -27.08
C GLY A 249 17.88 3.44 -26.12
N ASP A 250 18.03 2.17 -26.54
CA ASP A 250 17.75 0.99 -25.71
C ASP A 250 18.45 1.05 -24.35
N SER A 251 19.60 1.73 -24.27
CA SER A 251 20.35 1.99 -23.04
C SER A 251 19.56 2.77 -21.99
N LEU A 252 18.72 3.74 -22.37
CA LEU A 252 17.90 4.51 -21.44
C LEU A 252 16.80 3.64 -20.84
N ILE A 253 16.16 2.80 -21.66
CA ILE A 253 15.10 1.88 -21.24
C ILE A 253 15.68 0.82 -20.28
N ILE A 254 16.81 0.21 -20.66
CA ILE A 254 17.52 -0.78 -19.84
C ILE A 254 17.97 -0.15 -18.51
N GLY A 255 18.59 1.04 -18.57
CA GLY A 255 19.08 1.75 -17.39
C GLY A 255 17.96 2.13 -16.41
N SER A 256 16.83 2.62 -16.92
CA SER A 256 15.67 2.98 -16.10
C SER A 256 15.07 1.74 -15.40
N THR A 257 14.98 0.63 -16.12
CA THR A 257 14.42 -0.62 -15.60
C THR A 257 15.32 -1.26 -14.56
N PHE A 258 16.63 -1.26 -14.82
CA PHE A 258 17.62 -1.70 -13.83
C PHE A 258 17.57 -0.84 -12.55
N SER A 259 17.46 0.49 -12.70
CA SER A 259 17.35 1.41 -11.57
C SER A 259 16.09 1.16 -10.74
N LEU A 260 14.94 0.90 -11.39
CA LEU A 260 13.70 0.54 -10.70
C LEU A 260 13.80 -0.81 -9.97
N ALA A 261 14.42 -1.82 -10.61
CA ALA A 261 14.66 -3.11 -9.98
C ALA A 261 15.56 -2.97 -8.75
N LEU A 262 16.65 -2.20 -8.86
CA LEU A 262 17.53 -1.90 -7.73
C LEU A 262 16.81 -1.15 -6.62
N MET A 263 16.01 -0.13 -6.95
CA MET A 263 15.22 0.61 -5.97
C MET A 263 14.24 -0.30 -5.23
N THR A 264 13.60 -1.23 -5.94
CA THR A 264 12.75 -2.24 -5.30
C THR A 264 13.57 -3.11 -4.36
N LEU A 265 14.71 -3.66 -4.79
CA LEU A 265 15.57 -4.47 -3.92
C LEU A 265 16.01 -3.71 -2.67
N VAL A 266 16.35 -2.43 -2.78
CA VAL A 266 16.69 -1.57 -1.63
C VAL A 266 15.48 -1.36 -0.74
N ALA A 267 14.31 -1.06 -1.30
CA ALA A 267 13.08 -0.90 -0.54
C ALA A 267 12.64 -2.18 0.17
N LEU A 268 13.02 -3.36 -0.36
CA LEU A 268 12.77 -4.65 0.26
C LEU A 268 13.80 -5.01 1.35
N TRP A 269 14.96 -4.38 1.34
CA TRP A 269 16.00 -4.60 2.35
C TRP A 269 15.69 -3.89 3.67
N TYR A 270 15.01 -2.74 3.59
CA TYR A 270 14.59 -1.95 4.75
C TYR A 270 13.23 -2.39 5.28
#